data_AF-A0A852WE26-F1
#
_entry.id   AF-A0A852WE26-F1
#
_cell.length_a   1.000
_cell.length_b   1.000
_cell.length_c   1.000
_cell.angle_alpha   90.00
_cell.angle_beta   90.00
_cell.angle_gamma   90.00
#
_symmetry.space_group_name_H-M   'P 1'
#
loop_
_entity.id
_entity.type
_entity.pdbx_description
1 polymer ?
#
loop_
_entity_poly.entity_id
_entity_poly.type
_entity_poly.pdbx_seq_one_letter_code
_entity_poly.pdbx_strand_id
1 'polypeptide(L)'
;MDEPRCLRASTVIMLMCLAGRVKRLAVLEGLVLCGSLLFGAADQYLGSLSAHPWGAYVSGLSAPWLLLPLIVGATQPTAKTAVVMGTATTFAALTGYCLMGLSPLENAHLSVASVWAFLRAGNYRWFVAGAITGPLFGRGGWAWRRGRVRWAIVAVAAFCLEPLLHAVLGSPIPVPEVWQGEVIFGILAAIHVIQRSRARAVPSDGA
;
A
#
# COMPACT_ATOMS: atom_id res chain seq x y z
N MET A 1 -14.81 11.82 -55.16
CA MET A 1 -14.37 12.52 -53.93
C MET A 1 -15.19 11.99 -52.77
N ASP A 2 -14.79 10.86 -52.17
CA ASP A 2 -15.52 10.16 -51.08
C ASP A 2 -14.67 10.00 -49.80
N GLU A 3 -13.73 10.93 -49.56
CA GLU A 3 -12.78 10.87 -48.45
C GLU A 3 -13.27 11.32 -47.04
N PRO A 4 -14.38 12.05 -46.82
CA PRO A 4 -14.68 12.58 -45.48
C PRO A 4 -15.40 11.59 -44.53
N ARG A 5 -15.97 10.49 -45.04
CA ARG A 5 -16.73 9.53 -44.19
C ARG A 5 -15.82 8.56 -43.44
N CYS A 6 -14.71 8.15 -44.05
CA CYS A 6 -13.77 7.19 -43.46
C CYS A 6 -12.99 7.78 -42.27
N LEU A 7 -12.63 9.07 -42.33
CA LEU A 7 -12.00 9.79 -41.21
C LEU A 7 -12.97 9.97 -40.02
N ARG A 8 -14.25 10.26 -40.25
CA ARG A 8 -15.23 10.40 -39.16
C ARG A 8 -15.48 9.09 -38.42
N ALA A 9 -15.57 7.98 -39.15
CA ALA A 9 -15.74 6.65 -38.54
C ALA A 9 -14.52 6.27 -37.67
N SER A 10 -13.30 6.55 -38.15
CA SER A 10 -12.06 6.28 -37.42
C SER A 10 -11.96 7.08 -36.11
N THR A 11 -12.37 8.35 -36.13
CA THR A 11 -12.37 9.21 -34.93
C THR A 11 -13.39 8.76 -33.89
N VAL A 12 -14.60 8.35 -34.31
CA VAL A 12 -15.64 7.86 -33.40
C VAL A 12 -15.22 6.55 -32.72
N ILE A 13 -14.62 5.62 -33.46
CA ILE A 13 -14.10 4.35 -32.89
C ILE A 13 -12.97 4.64 -31.89
N MET A 14 -12.04 5.53 -32.22
CA MET A 14 -10.94 5.93 -31.32
C MET A 14 -11.46 6.55 -30.02
N LEU A 15 -12.46 7.44 -30.10
CA LEU A 15 -13.12 8.05 -28.94
C LEU A 15 -13.85 7.02 -28.07
N MET A 16 -14.58 6.09 -28.68
CA MET A 16 -15.27 5.01 -27.95
C MET A 16 -14.28 4.07 -27.24
N CYS A 17 -13.20 3.68 -27.91
CA CYS A 17 -12.14 2.87 -27.31
C CYS A 17 -11.42 3.61 -26.16
N LEU A 18 -11.16 4.91 -26.33
CA LEU A 18 -10.56 5.74 -25.29
C LEU A 18 -11.48 5.87 -24.07
N ALA A 19 -12.77 6.16 -24.29
CA ALA A 19 -13.76 6.25 -23.23
C ALA A 19 -13.92 4.93 -22.47
N GLY A 20 -13.95 3.79 -23.17
CA GLY A 20 -13.98 2.46 -22.56
C GLY A 20 -12.73 2.17 -21.72
N ARG A 21 -11.55 2.56 -22.20
CA ARG A 21 -10.28 2.41 -21.47
C ARG A 21 -10.26 3.26 -20.19
N VAL A 22 -10.67 4.52 -20.28
CA VAL A 22 -10.73 5.43 -19.13
C VAL A 22 -11.69 4.90 -18.06
N LYS A 23 -12.90 4.47 -18.44
CA LYS A 23 -13.87 3.87 -17.51
C LYS A 23 -13.28 2.66 -16.79
N ARG A 24 -12.61 1.76 -17.52
CA ARG A 24 -11.99 0.56 -16.93
C ARG A 24 -10.88 0.92 -15.94
N LEU A 25 -10.04 1.89 -16.26
CA LEU A 25 -8.98 2.34 -15.36
C LEU A 25 -9.57 2.95 -14.08
N ALA A 26 -10.59 3.80 -14.19
CA ALA A 26 -11.25 4.40 -13.03
C ALA A 26 -11.91 3.33 -12.11
N VAL A 27 -12.53 2.30 -12.69
CA VAL A 27 -13.09 1.18 -11.90
C VAL A 27 -12.00 0.43 -11.16
N LEU A 28 -10.87 0.14 -11.81
CA LEU A 28 -9.75 -0.56 -11.17
C LEU A 28 -9.13 0.27 -10.05
N GLU A 29 -8.94 1.57 -10.27
CA GLU A 29 -8.46 2.51 -9.24
C GLU A 29 -9.44 2.56 -8.06
N GLY A 30 -10.74 2.65 -8.33
CA GLY A 30 -11.79 2.60 -7.31
C GLY A 30 -11.73 1.31 -6.48
N LEU A 31 -11.60 0.14 -7.13
CA LEU A 31 -11.46 -1.15 -6.44
C LEU A 31 -10.21 -1.20 -5.57
N VAL A 32 -9.09 -0.66 -6.05
CA VAL A 32 -7.85 -0.58 -5.27
C VAL A 32 -8.03 0.30 -4.03
N LEU A 33 -8.72 1.43 -4.15
CA LEU A 33 -9.01 2.32 -3.03
C LEU A 33 -9.98 1.67 -2.02
N CYS A 34 -11.04 1.00 -2.50
CA CYS A 34 -11.94 0.24 -1.63
C CYS A 34 -11.21 -0.89 -0.90
N GLY A 35 -10.36 -1.64 -1.61
CA GLY A 35 -9.52 -2.68 -1.00
C GLY A 35 -8.56 -2.11 0.04
N SER A 36 -8.00 -0.91 -0.21
CA SER A 36 -7.12 -0.22 0.76
C SER A 36 -7.89 0.20 2.01
N LEU A 37 -9.10 0.74 1.85
CA LEU A 37 -9.98 1.09 2.96
C LEU A 37 -10.34 -0.15 3.79
N LEU A 38 -10.72 -1.25 3.13
CA LEU A 38 -11.01 -2.51 3.80
C LEU A 38 -9.79 -3.08 4.52
N PHE A 39 -8.59 -2.96 3.93
CA PHE A 39 -7.35 -3.36 4.59
C PHE A 39 -7.16 -2.64 5.92
N GLY A 40 -7.25 -1.30 5.95
CA GLY A 40 -7.08 -0.56 7.21
C GLY A 40 -8.19 -0.82 8.23
N ALA A 41 -9.42 -1.02 7.76
CA ALA A 41 -10.54 -1.39 8.64
C ALA A 41 -10.35 -2.79 9.26
N ALA A 42 -9.91 -3.76 8.46
CA ALA A 42 -9.62 -5.11 8.91
C ALA A 42 -8.42 -5.14 9.86
N ASP A 43 -7.40 -4.33 9.60
CA ASP A 43 -6.23 -4.18 10.48
C ASP A 43 -6.65 -3.69 11.87
N GLN A 44 -7.39 -2.57 11.93
CA GLN A 44 -7.92 -2.03 13.19
C GLN A 44 -8.79 -3.05 13.94
N TYR A 45 -9.69 -3.71 13.22
CA TYR A 45 -10.58 -4.71 13.82
C TYR A 45 -9.79 -5.91 14.35
N LEU A 46 -8.78 -6.39 13.61
CA LEU A 46 -7.92 -7.46 14.09
C LEU A 46 -7.15 -7.06 15.35
N GLY A 47 -6.71 -5.79 15.41
CA GLY A 47 -6.05 -5.22 16.58
C GLY A 47 -6.93 -5.15 17.83
N SER A 48 -8.24 -5.00 17.66
CA SER A 48 -9.19 -4.89 18.78
C SER A 48 -9.64 -6.23 19.37
N LEU A 49 -9.43 -7.34 18.63
CA LEU A 49 -9.73 -8.69 19.09
C LEU A 49 -8.76 -9.10 20.23
N SER A 50 -9.11 -8.67 21.44
CA SER A 50 -8.36 -8.82 22.69
C SER A 50 -8.23 -10.26 23.21
N ALA A 51 -8.82 -11.24 22.54
CA ALA A 51 -8.81 -12.64 22.96
C ALA A 51 -7.40 -13.28 22.89
N HIS A 52 -6.50 -12.74 22.07
CA HIS A 52 -5.09 -13.14 22.04
C HIS A 52 -4.23 -11.91 21.73
N PRO A 53 -3.14 -11.63 22.48
CA PRO A 53 -2.29 -10.45 22.25
C PRO A 53 -1.76 -10.33 20.82
N TRP A 54 -1.72 -11.46 20.11
CA TRP A 54 -1.31 -11.58 18.71
C TRP A 54 -1.99 -10.56 17.78
N GLY A 55 -3.31 -10.38 17.85
CA GLY A 55 -4.03 -9.45 16.96
C GLY A 55 -3.56 -8.01 17.11
N ALA A 56 -3.40 -7.55 18.35
CA ALA A 56 -2.91 -6.22 18.67
C ALA A 56 -1.48 -5.96 18.17
N TYR A 57 -0.58 -6.95 18.29
CA TYR A 57 0.79 -6.81 17.80
C TYR A 57 0.88 -6.90 16.27
N VAL A 58 0.05 -7.71 15.61
CA VAL A 58 -0.02 -7.81 14.15
C VAL A 58 -0.56 -6.52 13.52
N SER A 59 -1.61 -5.93 14.10
CA SER A 59 -2.14 -4.63 13.65
C SER A 59 -1.17 -3.47 13.90
N GLY A 60 -0.30 -3.61 14.91
CA GLY A 60 0.74 -2.63 15.21
C GLY A 60 1.92 -2.60 14.23
N LEU A 61 2.01 -3.57 13.32
CA LEU A 61 3.11 -3.67 12.36
C LEU A 61 2.97 -2.61 11.28
N SER A 62 4.02 -1.82 11.05
CA SER A 62 4.10 -0.76 10.06
C SER A 62 4.52 -1.25 8.68
N ALA A 63 5.24 -2.37 8.57
CA ALA A 63 5.70 -2.91 7.29
C ALA A 63 4.56 -3.31 6.33
N PRO A 64 3.44 -3.92 6.76
CA PRO A 64 2.27 -4.15 5.89
C PRO A 64 1.71 -2.87 5.28
N TRP A 65 1.70 -1.77 6.03
CA TRP A 65 1.21 -0.45 5.57
C TRP A 65 2.09 0.17 4.49
N LEU A 66 3.38 -0.17 4.46
CA LEU A 66 4.32 0.31 3.45
C LEU A 66 4.29 -0.52 2.17
N LEU A 67 3.89 -1.80 2.24
CA LEU A 67 3.74 -2.64 1.06
C LEU A 67 2.60 -2.20 0.17
N LEU A 68 1.47 -1.80 0.75
CA LEU A 68 0.29 -1.41 0.00
C LEU A 68 0.61 -0.31 -1.05
N PRO A 69 1.15 0.87 -0.66
CA PRO A 69 1.52 1.89 -1.64
C PRO A 69 2.65 1.44 -2.57
N LEU A 70 3.57 0.56 -2.12
CA LEU A 70 4.63 0.01 -2.96
C LEU A 70 4.08 -0.87 -4.10
N ILE A 71 3.20 -1.82 -3.77
CA ILE A 71 2.59 -2.74 -4.75
C ILE A 71 1.73 -1.94 -5.73
N VAL A 72 0.90 -1.02 -5.21
CA VAL A 72 0.07 -0.14 -6.04
C VAL A 72 0.94 0.73 -6.94
N GLY A 73 2.02 1.32 -6.41
CA GLY A 73 2.98 2.08 -7.19
C GLY A 73 3.62 1.27 -8.31
N ALA A 74 3.91 -0.02 -8.08
CA ALA A 74 4.46 -0.92 -9.09
C ALA A 74 3.47 -1.24 -10.22
N THR A 75 2.16 -1.06 -10.05
CA THR A 75 1.18 -1.24 -11.13
C THR A 75 1.02 0.00 -12.00
N GLN A 76 1.48 1.16 -11.54
CA GLN A 76 1.23 2.43 -12.22
C GLN A 76 2.11 2.66 -13.46
N PRO A 77 1.57 3.30 -14.52
CA PRO A 77 2.30 3.54 -15.76
C PRO A 77 3.39 4.61 -15.64
N THR A 78 3.14 5.64 -14.83
CA THR A 78 4.03 6.81 -14.66
C THR A 78 4.42 7.02 -13.21
N ALA A 79 5.56 7.68 -12.97
CA ALA A 79 5.98 8.02 -11.61
C ALA A 79 4.98 8.95 -10.90
N LYS A 80 4.34 9.87 -11.65
CA LYS A 80 3.36 10.81 -11.10
C LYS A 80 2.10 10.07 -10.63
N THR A 81 1.55 9.19 -11.46
CA THR A 81 0.39 8.37 -11.06
C THR A 81 0.74 7.40 -9.94
N ALA A 82 1.97 6.88 -9.89
CA ALA A 82 2.47 6.07 -8.78
C ALA A 82 2.49 6.81 -7.44
N VAL A 83 2.96 8.06 -7.44
CA VAL A 83 2.92 8.93 -6.26
C VAL A 83 1.49 9.18 -5.83
N VAL A 84 0.62 9.60 -6.75
CA VAL A 84 -0.79 9.91 -6.43
C VAL A 84 -1.51 8.68 -5.89
N MET A 85 -1.41 7.54 -6.56
CA MET A 85 -2.08 6.32 -6.12
C MET A 85 -1.49 5.74 -4.84
N GLY A 86 -0.17 5.82 -4.64
CA GLY A 86 0.46 5.44 -3.37
C GLY A 86 -0.05 6.29 -2.21
N THR A 87 -0.12 7.61 -2.38
CA THR A 87 -0.73 8.52 -1.39
C THR A 87 -2.20 8.18 -1.15
N ALA A 88 -3.00 8.09 -2.22
CA ALA A 88 -4.44 7.86 -2.11
C ALA A 88 -4.78 6.54 -1.40
N THR A 89 -4.06 5.46 -1.71
CA THR A 89 -4.26 4.16 -1.06
C THR A 89 -3.85 4.17 0.41
N THR A 90 -2.75 4.86 0.75
CA THR A 90 -2.33 5.04 2.15
C THR A 90 -3.39 5.80 2.96
N PHE A 91 -3.91 6.91 2.42
CA PHE A 91 -4.98 7.67 3.09
C PHE A 91 -6.31 6.91 3.13
N ALA A 92 -6.64 6.14 2.09
CA ALA A 92 -7.83 5.28 2.10
C ALA A 92 -7.73 4.22 3.21
N ALA A 93 -6.57 3.58 3.38
CA ALA A 93 -6.32 2.64 4.46
C ALA A 93 -6.42 3.29 5.85
N LEU A 94 -5.75 4.43 6.07
CA LEU A 94 -5.84 5.17 7.33
C LEU A 94 -7.27 5.63 7.64
N THR A 95 -8.04 5.97 6.60
CA THR A 95 -9.45 6.31 6.74
C THR A 95 -10.26 5.09 7.17
N GLY A 96 -10.05 3.92 6.54
CA GLY A 96 -10.71 2.68 6.93
C GLY A 96 -10.41 2.28 8.37
N TYR A 97 -9.15 2.42 8.79
CA TYR A 97 -8.71 2.18 10.16
C TYR A 97 -9.41 3.10 11.16
N CYS A 98 -9.41 4.42 10.89
CA CYS A 98 -10.09 5.41 11.71
C CYS A 98 -11.60 5.13 11.79
N LEU A 99 -12.24 4.83 10.65
CA LEU A 99 -13.67 4.55 10.60
C LEU A 99 -14.02 3.29 11.39
N MET A 100 -13.23 2.22 11.29
CA MET A 100 -13.45 1.01 12.09
C MET A 100 -13.32 1.31 13.58
N GLY A 101 -12.24 1.97 14.00
CA GLY A 101 -12.00 2.32 15.41
C GLY A 101 -13.05 3.25 16.01
N LEU A 102 -13.73 4.04 15.18
CA LEU A 102 -14.83 4.92 15.57
C LEU A 102 -16.22 4.34 15.31
N SER A 103 -16.29 3.09 14.85
CA SER A 103 -17.55 2.44 14.51
C SER A 103 -18.23 1.79 15.73
N PRO A 104 -19.55 1.53 15.65
CA PRO A 104 -20.26 0.75 16.66
C PRO A 104 -19.73 -0.68 16.84
N LEU A 105 -19.04 -1.25 15.84
CA LEU A 105 -18.40 -2.57 15.95
C LEU A 105 -17.32 -2.59 17.03
N GLU A 106 -16.69 -1.43 17.26
CA GLU A 106 -15.66 -1.19 18.29
C GLU A 106 -16.26 -0.54 19.55
N ASN A 107 -17.59 -0.57 19.70
CA ASN A 107 -18.33 0.14 20.77
C ASN A 107 -18.10 1.67 20.78
N ALA A 108 -17.74 2.25 19.63
CA ALA A 108 -17.56 3.69 19.44
C ALA A 108 -18.68 4.29 18.58
N HIS A 109 -18.77 5.62 18.56
CA HIS A 109 -19.73 6.34 17.72
C HIS A 109 -19.01 7.39 16.88
N LEU A 110 -19.22 7.34 15.56
CA LEU A 110 -18.66 8.30 14.63
C LEU A 110 -19.34 9.66 14.84
N SER A 111 -18.54 10.63 15.27
CA SER A 111 -18.95 12.02 15.47
C SER A 111 -17.75 12.93 15.27
N VAL A 112 -18.01 14.22 15.06
CA VAL A 112 -16.92 15.22 14.96
C VAL A 112 -16.07 15.22 16.25
N ALA A 113 -16.69 15.06 17.41
CA ALA A 113 -16.00 15.01 18.69
C ALA A 113 -15.09 13.78 18.81
N SER A 114 -15.54 12.59 18.38
CA SER A 114 -14.74 11.37 18.45
C SER A 114 -13.58 11.37 17.45
N VAL A 115 -13.76 11.94 16.25
CA VAL A 115 -12.65 12.18 15.31
C VAL A 115 -11.60 13.12 15.90
N TRP A 116 -12.03 14.23 16.53
CA TRP A 116 -11.10 15.16 17.18
C TRP A 116 -10.36 14.52 18.36
N ALA A 117 -11.06 13.74 19.17
CA ALA A 117 -10.46 13.00 20.29
C ALA A 117 -9.41 11.99 19.78
N PHE A 118 -9.74 11.23 18.72
CA PHE A 118 -8.83 10.30 18.07
C PHE A 118 -7.55 11.00 17.59
N LEU A 119 -7.68 12.14 16.90
CA LEU A 119 -6.50 12.89 16.43
C LEU A 119 -5.66 13.44 17.59
N ARG A 120 -6.30 13.98 18.63
CA ARG A 120 -5.62 14.52 19.82
C ARG A 120 -4.94 13.45 20.67
N ALA A 121 -5.39 12.20 20.60
CA ALA A 121 -4.73 11.06 21.25
C ALA A 121 -3.35 10.71 20.63
N GLY A 122 -2.90 11.47 19.62
CA GLY A 122 -1.59 11.29 18.97
C GLY A 122 -1.67 10.55 17.64
N ASN A 123 -2.85 10.05 17.25
CA ASN A 123 -3.05 9.29 16.02
C ASN A 123 -2.87 10.13 14.74
N TYR A 124 -2.85 11.48 14.86
CA TYR A 124 -2.48 12.37 13.75
C TYR A 124 -1.08 12.03 13.17
N ARG A 125 -0.18 11.47 14.00
CA ARG A 125 1.16 11.05 13.58
C ARG A 125 1.12 10.00 12.47
N TRP A 126 0.11 9.13 12.44
CA TRP A 126 -0.06 8.14 11.37
C TRP A 126 -0.41 8.79 10.04
N PHE A 127 -1.24 9.84 10.04
CA PHE A 127 -1.54 10.62 8.84
C PHE A 127 -0.33 11.41 8.35
N VAL A 128 0.47 11.99 9.26
CA VAL A 128 1.72 12.67 8.90
C VAL A 128 2.72 11.68 8.30
N ALA A 129 2.90 10.51 8.93
CA ALA A 129 3.74 9.46 8.40
C ALA A 129 3.25 9.00 7.02
N GLY A 130 1.95 8.76 6.86
CA GLY A 130 1.31 8.37 5.60
C GLY A 130 1.48 9.40 4.48
N ALA A 131 1.46 10.69 4.81
CA ALA A 131 1.72 11.78 3.86
C ALA A 131 3.15 11.74 3.29
N ILE A 132 4.09 11.14 4.01
CA ILE A 132 5.49 10.97 3.59
C ILE A 132 5.68 9.60 2.93
N THR A 133 5.24 8.53 3.59
CA THR A 133 5.50 7.14 3.16
C THR A 133 4.66 6.75 1.96
N GLY A 134 3.40 7.17 1.88
CA GLY A 134 2.52 6.91 0.73
C GLY A 134 3.11 7.31 -0.62
N PRO A 135 3.50 8.60 -0.83
CA PRO A 135 4.11 9.02 -2.08
C PRO A 135 5.50 8.39 -2.31
N LEU A 136 6.28 8.21 -1.24
CA LEU A 136 7.63 7.64 -1.30
C LEU A 136 7.61 6.19 -1.79
N PHE A 137 6.80 5.34 -1.15
CA PHE A 137 6.65 3.93 -1.49
C PHE A 137 5.88 3.76 -2.80
N GLY A 138 4.90 4.62 -3.10
CA GLY A 138 4.28 4.69 -4.43
C GLY A 138 5.31 4.89 -5.54
N ARG A 139 6.16 5.91 -5.42
CA ARG A 139 7.28 6.13 -6.35
C ARG A 139 8.28 4.98 -6.35
N GLY A 140 8.57 4.42 -5.17
CA GLY A 140 9.48 3.31 -4.99
C GLY A 140 9.04 2.05 -5.74
N GLY A 141 7.75 1.71 -5.68
CA GLY A 141 7.15 0.61 -6.42
C GLY A 141 7.30 0.77 -7.93
N TRP A 142 6.98 1.96 -8.45
CA TRP A 142 7.17 2.29 -9.87
C TRP A 142 8.64 2.16 -10.29
N ALA A 143 9.56 2.67 -9.46
CA ALA A 143 10.99 2.62 -9.71
C ALA A 143 11.53 1.17 -9.67
N TRP A 144 11.04 0.35 -8.75
CA TRP A 144 11.37 -1.07 -8.65
C TRP A 144 10.93 -1.83 -9.90
N ARG A 145 9.70 -1.61 -10.39
CA ARG A 145 9.23 -2.22 -11.65
C ARG A 145 10.18 -1.94 -12.81
N ARG A 146 10.70 -0.71 -12.90
CA ARG A 146 11.69 -0.28 -13.91
C ARG A 146 13.14 -0.65 -13.58
N GLY A 147 13.38 -1.50 -12.59
CA GLY A 147 14.69 -2.10 -12.31
C GLY A 147 15.54 -1.43 -11.26
N ARG A 148 15.02 -0.42 -10.54
CA ARG A 148 15.73 0.14 -9.38
C ARG A 148 15.48 -0.70 -8.15
N VAL A 149 16.27 -1.77 -8.00
CA VAL A 149 16.18 -2.78 -6.93
C VAL A 149 16.25 -2.19 -5.52
N ARG A 150 16.95 -1.06 -5.33
CA ARG A 150 17.10 -0.39 -4.03
C ARG A 150 15.78 -0.11 -3.28
N TRP A 151 14.68 0.11 -4.01
CA TRP A 151 13.37 0.35 -3.37
C TRP A 151 12.76 -0.92 -2.81
N ALA A 152 13.04 -2.07 -3.42
CA ALA A 152 12.65 -3.36 -2.87
C ALA A 152 13.50 -3.72 -1.65
N ILE A 153 14.79 -3.33 -1.64
CA ILE A 153 15.66 -3.46 -0.46
C ILE A 153 15.13 -2.62 0.71
N VAL A 154 14.71 -1.37 0.46
CA VAL A 154 14.10 -0.53 1.50
C VAL A 154 12.82 -1.16 2.07
N ALA A 155 11.96 -1.71 1.21
CA ALA A 155 10.76 -2.41 1.66
C ALA A 155 11.08 -3.66 2.49
N VAL A 156 12.02 -4.49 2.03
CA VAL A 156 12.52 -5.67 2.75
C VAL A 156 13.13 -5.28 4.10
N ALA A 157 13.94 -4.23 4.13
CA ALA A 157 14.58 -3.74 5.34
C ALA A 157 13.55 -3.28 6.37
N ALA A 158 12.42 -2.70 5.95
CA ALA A 158 11.34 -2.34 6.87
C ALA A 158 10.81 -3.57 7.64
N PHE A 159 10.51 -4.68 6.95
CA PHE A 159 10.08 -5.93 7.59
C PHE A 159 11.13 -6.54 8.52
N CYS A 160 12.40 -6.52 8.12
CA CYS A 160 13.45 -7.14 8.92
C CYS A 160 13.85 -6.31 10.15
N LEU A 161 13.74 -4.98 10.07
CA LEU A 161 14.22 -4.07 11.12
C LEU A 161 13.12 -3.63 12.08
N GLU A 162 11.85 -3.82 11.74
CA GLU A 162 10.73 -3.41 12.58
C GLU A 162 10.76 -4.05 13.99
N PRO A 163 10.91 -5.38 14.14
CA PRO A 163 11.05 -6.00 15.46
C PRO A 163 12.25 -5.48 16.26
N LEU A 164 13.36 -5.23 15.57
CA LEU A 164 14.57 -4.69 16.18
C LEU A 164 14.36 -3.25 16.66
N LEU A 165 13.65 -2.43 15.87
CA LEU A 165 13.33 -1.06 16.21
C LEU A 165 12.45 -1.00 17.45
N HIS A 166 11.44 -1.87 17.53
CA HIS A 166 10.60 -2.05 18.72
C HIS A 166 11.42 -2.41 19.96
N ALA A 167 12.38 -3.32 19.82
CA ALA A 167 13.28 -3.68 20.92
C ALA A 167 14.15 -2.50 21.38
N VAL A 168 14.75 -1.76 20.44
CA VAL A 168 15.62 -0.61 20.75
C VAL A 168 14.84 0.57 21.34
N LEU A 169 13.61 0.81 20.89
CA LEU A 169 12.75 1.89 21.35
C LEU A 169 12.03 1.58 22.68
N GLY A 170 12.31 0.42 23.30
CA GLY A 170 11.76 0.05 24.61
C GLY A 170 10.32 -0.47 24.56
N SER A 171 9.84 -0.88 23.38
CA SER A 171 8.50 -1.46 23.16
C SER A 171 8.58 -2.80 22.41
N PRO A 172 9.36 -3.79 22.91
CA PRO A 172 9.57 -5.06 22.22
C PRO A 172 8.26 -5.79 21.98
N ILE A 173 8.12 -6.42 20.81
CA ILE A 173 7.00 -7.29 20.48
C ILE A 173 7.16 -8.58 21.30
N PRO A 174 6.32 -8.84 22.31
CA PRO A 174 6.49 -9.96 23.23
C PRO A 174 5.95 -11.28 22.68
N VAL A 175 5.23 -11.24 21.55
CA VAL A 175 4.62 -12.42 20.91
C VAL A 175 5.57 -12.97 19.83
N PRO A 176 6.21 -14.13 20.06
CA PRO A 176 7.26 -14.63 19.17
C PRO A 176 6.82 -14.86 17.73
N GLU A 177 5.61 -15.34 17.55
CA GLU A 177 5.04 -15.68 16.24
C GLU A 177 4.93 -14.45 15.34
N VAL A 178 4.69 -13.27 15.93
CA VAL A 178 4.52 -12.01 15.19
C VAL A 178 5.85 -11.54 14.62
N TRP A 179 6.87 -11.38 15.45
CA TRP A 179 8.18 -10.91 14.94
C TRP A 179 8.88 -11.96 14.07
N GLN A 180 8.71 -13.26 14.36
CA GLN A 180 9.23 -14.33 13.50
C GLN A 180 8.56 -14.30 12.12
N GLY A 181 7.25 -14.10 12.08
CA GLY A 181 6.49 -13.95 10.84
C GLY A 181 7.01 -12.80 9.98
N GLU A 182 7.26 -11.64 10.58
CA GLU A 182 7.84 -10.48 9.88
C GLU A 182 9.24 -10.76 9.33
N VAL A 183 10.11 -11.35 10.15
CA VAL A 183 11.48 -11.69 9.74
C VAL A 183 11.46 -12.72 8.61
N ILE A 184 10.65 -13.77 8.71
CA ILE A 184 10.49 -14.79 7.66
C ILE A 184 9.99 -14.14 6.38
N PHE A 185 8.97 -13.28 6.46
CA PHE A 185 8.43 -12.58 5.30
C PHE A 185 9.47 -11.65 4.66
N GLY A 186 10.22 -10.91 5.48
CA GLY A 186 11.34 -10.08 5.05
C GLY A 186 12.42 -10.89 4.33
N ILE A 187 12.80 -12.06 4.87
CA ILE A 187 13.76 -12.98 4.23
C ILE A 187 13.23 -13.49 2.89
N LEU A 188 11.97 -13.94 2.83
CA LEU A 188 11.36 -14.42 1.58
C LEU A 188 11.29 -13.32 0.52
N ALA A 189 10.93 -12.10 0.92
CA ALA A 189 10.95 -10.93 0.05
C ALA A 189 12.39 -10.61 -0.40
N ALA A 190 13.39 -10.71 0.47
CA ALA A 190 14.80 -10.54 0.12
C ALA A 190 15.25 -11.56 -0.94
N ILE A 191 14.92 -12.83 -0.75
CA ILE A 191 15.21 -13.92 -1.71
C ILE A 191 14.59 -13.59 -3.06
N HIS A 192 13.32 -13.20 -3.09
CA HIS A 192 12.64 -12.82 -4.33
C HIS A 192 13.34 -11.65 -5.04
N VAL A 193 13.74 -10.62 -4.29
CA VAL A 193 14.47 -9.46 -4.82
C VAL A 193 15.82 -9.87 -5.41
N ILE A 194 16.57 -10.73 -4.73
CA ILE A 194 17.86 -11.25 -5.20
C ILE A 194 17.67 -12.07 -6.48
N GLN A 195 16.72 -13.01 -6.49
CA GLN A 195 16.42 -13.85 -7.66
C GLN A 195 16.05 -12.99 -8.88
N ARG A 196 15.17 -12.02 -8.70
CA ARG A 196 14.77 -11.09 -9.77
C ARG A 196 15.94 -10.23 -10.27
N SER A 197 16.85 -9.84 -9.39
CA SER A 197 18.04 -9.06 -9.76
C SER A 197 19.01 -9.89 -10.58
N ARG A 198 19.21 -11.16 -10.20
CA ARG A 198 20.03 -12.13 -10.95
C ARG A 198 19.45 -12.43 -12.34
N ALA A 199 18.14 -12.66 -12.44
CA ALA A 199 17.47 -12.92 -13.72
C ALA A 199 17.61 -11.76 -14.72
N ARG A 200 17.83 -10.52 -14.24
CA ARG A 200 18.07 -9.34 -15.08
C ARG A 200 19.55 -9.09 -15.40
N ALA A 201 20.46 -9.74 -14.68
CA ALA A 201 21.90 -9.60 -14.85
C ALA A 201 22.48 -10.62 -15.84
N VAL A 202 21.75 -11.69 -16.17
CA VAL A 202 22.13 -12.64 -17.22
C VAL A 202 21.99 -11.92 -18.59
N PRO A 203 23.10 -11.68 -19.32
CA PRO A 203 23.05 -11.09 -20.65
C PRO A 203 22.32 -12.04 -21.61
N SER A 204 21.51 -11.47 -22.51
CA SER A 204 20.94 -12.20 -23.65
C SER A 204 22.02 -12.40 -24.72
N ASP A 205 23.07 -13.15 -24.41
CA ASP A 205 24.05 -13.57 -25.40
C ASP A 205 23.65 -14.97 -25.87
N GLY A 206 22.88 -15.02 -26.97
CA GLY A 206 22.52 -16.28 -27.63
C GLY A 206 21.09 -16.31 -28.20
N ALA A 207 20.81 -15.48 -29.20
CA ALA A 207 19.80 -15.72 -30.24
C ALA A 207 20.16 -14.93 -31.49
#